data_AF-A0A7C4D0U0-F1
#
_entry.id   AF-A0A7C4D0U0-F1
#
_cell.length_a   1.000
_cell.length_b   1.000
_cell.length_c   1.000
_cell.angle_alpha   90.00
_cell.angle_beta   90.00
_cell.angle_gamma   90.00
#
_symmetry.space_group_name_H-M   'P 1'
#
loop_
_entity.id
_entity.type
_entity.pdbx_description
1 polymer ?
#
loop_
_entity_poly.entity_id
_entity_poly.type
_entity_poly.pdbx_seq_one_letter_code
_entity_poly.pdbx_strand_id
1 'polypeptide(L)'
;MSLEMDPPSVYNRGFGGLERYAVDAMLGKKVEIIFRFSDLYRFDPEDFSLLIVGPDEELQDIEKIIDWISRGGIAIVLDELNYTKPLMTLLGISRGDMFNIIDVADCHFDGIQMKILVNVFTEILSDNVDDIQQICRYINIPIAIRVRYGKGMIVFIGDSSLVINDVYLKSPQWYRINSEFIRLLSMDRDIIIYEGSRKYSRITSAFIALVISNINNGIPDVMNIVIGDSLMNRLATTIILMFVSVLYTMYKFGIPKYRIDESITFKYVERIEHQEFREKVRKGMLSWIKSTEK
;
A
#
# COMPACT_ATOMS: atom_id res chain seq x y z
N MET A 1 22.55 -7.41 -4.46
CA MET A 1 21.45 -8.02 -3.69
C MET A 1 20.32 -7.02 -3.75
N SER A 2 19.35 -7.22 -4.65
CA SER A 2 18.17 -6.36 -4.72
C SER A 2 17.44 -6.48 -3.40
N LEU A 3 17.22 -5.37 -2.71
CA LEU A 3 16.23 -5.35 -1.64
C LEU A 3 14.91 -5.70 -2.31
N GLU A 4 14.43 -6.91 -2.06
CA GLU A 4 13.05 -7.30 -2.32
C GLU A 4 12.22 -6.36 -1.43
N MET A 5 11.74 -5.25 -2.01
CA MET A 5 10.88 -4.33 -1.29
C MET A 5 9.60 -5.09 -0.96
N ASP A 6 9.16 -5.00 0.29
CA ASP A 6 7.90 -5.60 0.68
C ASP A 6 6.80 -5.07 -0.27
N PRO A 7 6.06 -5.97 -0.91
CA PRO A 7 5.03 -5.57 -1.83
C PRO A 7 3.94 -4.79 -1.12
N PRO A 8 3.29 -3.84 -1.80
CA PRO A 8 2.58 -2.73 -1.20
C PRO A 8 1.72 -2.99 0.06
N SER A 9 0.43 -3.28 0.01
CA SER A 9 -0.43 -3.62 1.16
C SER A 9 -0.95 -2.49 2.05
N VAL A 10 -2.28 -2.46 2.23
CA VAL A 10 -2.98 -1.61 3.21
C VAL A 10 -2.51 -1.85 4.65
N TYR A 11 -1.97 -3.03 4.97
CA TYR A 11 -1.53 -3.36 6.32
C TYR A 11 -0.06 -3.02 6.60
N ASN A 12 0.71 -2.62 5.60
CA ASN A 12 2.13 -2.33 5.77
C ASN A 12 2.30 -0.90 6.35
N ARG A 13 3.08 -0.79 7.44
CA ARG A 13 3.39 0.48 8.13
C ARG A 13 4.78 1.03 7.81
N GLY A 14 5.55 0.31 6.99
CA GLY A 14 6.90 0.65 6.56
C GLY A 14 6.91 1.47 5.27
N PHE A 15 8.06 1.46 4.56
CA PHE A 15 8.30 2.17 3.29
C PHE A 15 7.61 1.52 2.06
N GLY A 16 6.49 0.79 2.24
CA GLY A 16 5.74 0.14 1.14
C GLY A 16 4.21 0.15 1.25
N GLY A 17 3.60 0.49 2.39
CA GLY A 17 2.16 0.33 2.58
C GLY A 17 1.24 1.43 2.07
N LEU A 18 -0.02 1.02 1.86
CA LEU A 18 -1.18 1.85 1.48
C LEU A 18 -1.93 2.40 2.70
N GLU A 19 -1.51 2.11 3.94
CA GLU A 19 -2.23 2.52 5.17
C GLU A 19 -2.54 4.01 5.17
N ARG A 20 -1.56 4.86 4.82
CA ARG A 20 -1.75 6.32 4.80
C ARG A 20 -2.73 6.77 3.72
N TYR A 21 -2.62 6.20 2.52
CA TYR A 21 -3.62 6.41 1.46
C TYR A 21 -5.02 6.02 1.94
N ALA A 22 -5.16 4.84 2.53
CA ALA A 22 -6.43 4.33 3.03
C ALA A 22 -6.97 5.24 4.15
N VAL A 23 -6.12 5.76 5.04
CA VAL A 23 -6.51 6.70 6.09
C VAL A 23 -6.99 8.03 5.52
N ASP A 24 -6.28 8.62 4.57
CA ASP A 24 -6.72 9.89 3.96
C ASP A 24 -7.97 9.69 3.09
N ALA A 25 -8.08 8.55 2.41
CA ALA A 25 -9.31 8.15 1.75
C ALA A 25 -10.45 7.99 2.77
N MET A 26 -10.20 7.40 3.94
CA MET A 26 -11.18 7.30 5.04
C MET A 26 -11.62 8.66 5.59
N LEU A 27 -10.85 9.73 5.41
CA LEU A 27 -11.25 11.08 5.85
C LEU A 27 -12.34 11.71 4.96
N GLY A 28 -12.67 11.11 3.81
CA GLY A 28 -13.74 11.60 2.94
C GLY A 28 -14.58 10.54 2.22
N LYS A 29 -14.18 9.26 2.25
CA LYS A 29 -14.80 8.15 1.51
C LYS A 29 -14.77 6.87 2.33
N LYS A 30 -15.69 5.95 2.05
CA LYS A 30 -15.62 4.60 2.59
C LYS A 30 -14.53 3.82 1.85
N VAL A 31 -13.68 3.14 2.62
CA VAL A 31 -12.66 2.24 2.08
C VAL A 31 -12.98 0.82 2.52
N GLU A 32 -13.09 -0.08 1.56
CA GLU A 32 -13.35 -1.50 1.75
C GLU A 32 -12.19 -2.31 1.20
N ILE A 33 -11.92 -3.48 1.78
CA ILE A 33 -10.81 -4.34 1.36
C ILE A 33 -11.39 -5.69 0.94
N ILE A 34 -10.98 -6.16 -0.24
CA ILE A 34 -11.29 -7.49 -0.74
C ILE A 34 -10.02 -8.30 -0.97
N PHE A 35 -10.12 -9.61 -0.75
CA PHE A 35 -9.03 -10.56 -0.99
C PHE A 35 -9.28 -11.47 -2.19
N ARG A 36 -10.48 -11.41 -2.77
CA ARG A 36 -10.86 -12.18 -3.96
C ARG A 36 -11.76 -11.30 -4.81
N PHE A 37 -11.58 -11.31 -6.12
CA PHE A 37 -12.50 -10.59 -7.01
C PHE A 37 -13.92 -11.15 -6.95
N SER A 38 -14.06 -12.41 -6.50
CA SER A 38 -15.36 -12.96 -6.15
C SER A 38 -16.07 -12.25 -5.02
N ASP A 39 -15.50 -11.27 -4.31
CA ASP A 39 -16.20 -10.48 -3.30
C ASP A 39 -16.80 -9.19 -3.88
N LEU A 40 -16.52 -8.85 -5.15
CA LEU A 40 -17.06 -7.67 -5.83
C LEU A 40 -18.59 -7.66 -5.92
N TYR A 41 -19.26 -8.82 -5.90
CA TYR A 41 -20.73 -8.91 -5.91
C TYR A 41 -21.39 -8.23 -4.71
N ARG A 42 -20.63 -7.97 -3.63
CA ARG A 42 -21.15 -7.33 -2.42
C ARG A 42 -21.26 -5.80 -2.54
N PHE A 43 -20.72 -5.23 -3.61
CA PHE A 43 -20.62 -3.79 -3.80
C PHE A 43 -21.32 -3.37 -5.08
N ASP A 44 -22.04 -2.25 -5.02
CA ASP A 44 -22.65 -1.65 -6.22
C ASP A 44 -21.53 -1.03 -7.09
N PRO A 45 -21.41 -1.43 -8.37
CA PRO A 45 -20.43 -0.85 -9.28
C PRO A 45 -20.58 0.66 -9.49
N GLU A 46 -21.78 1.22 -9.32
CA GLU A 46 -22.00 2.66 -9.50
C GLU A 46 -21.56 3.50 -8.29
N ASP A 47 -21.51 2.89 -7.09
CA ASP A 47 -21.14 3.56 -5.84
C ASP A 47 -19.66 3.40 -5.46
N PHE A 48 -19.00 2.36 -6.00
CA PHE A 48 -17.62 2.02 -5.66
C PHE A 48 -16.69 2.07 -6.88
N SER A 49 -15.41 2.36 -6.62
CA SER A 49 -14.28 2.18 -7.53
C SER A 49 -13.35 1.10 -6.99
N LEU A 50 -12.92 0.18 -7.84
CA LEU A 50 -11.94 -0.84 -7.52
C LEU A 50 -10.53 -0.31 -7.76
N LEU A 51 -9.67 -0.39 -6.75
CA LEU A 51 -8.26 -0.03 -6.79
C LEU A 51 -7.41 -1.30 -6.68
N ILE A 52 -6.67 -1.61 -7.75
CA ILE A 52 -5.72 -2.73 -7.82
C ILE A 52 -4.32 -2.12 -7.86
N VAL A 53 -3.49 -2.42 -6.86
CA VAL A 53 -2.20 -1.74 -6.70
C VAL A 53 -1.06 -2.74 -6.55
N GLY A 54 -0.11 -2.72 -7.48
CA GLY A 54 1.12 -3.51 -7.45
C GLY A 54 0.88 -4.94 -6.97
N PRO A 55 0.09 -5.74 -7.70
CA PRO A 55 -0.15 -7.13 -7.33
C PRO A 55 1.16 -7.92 -7.40
N ASP A 56 1.31 -8.97 -6.58
CA ASP A 56 2.58 -9.76 -6.52
C ASP A 56 2.52 -11.04 -7.35
N GLU A 57 1.34 -11.32 -7.89
CA GLU A 57 1.02 -12.47 -8.72
C GLU A 57 0.07 -12.04 -9.81
N GLU A 58 0.08 -12.81 -10.90
CA GLU A 58 -0.81 -12.62 -12.03
C GLU A 58 -2.28 -12.64 -11.58
N LEU A 59 -3.06 -11.64 -12.01
CA LEU A 59 -4.47 -11.54 -11.64
C LEU A 59 -5.26 -12.78 -12.09
N GLN A 60 -5.96 -13.38 -11.13
CA GLN A 60 -6.92 -14.46 -11.37
C GLN A 60 -8.34 -13.89 -11.46
N ASP A 61 -9.31 -14.68 -11.92
CA ASP A 61 -10.75 -14.32 -11.95
C ASP A 61 -11.05 -13.00 -12.70
N ILE A 62 -10.34 -12.72 -13.79
CA ILE A 62 -10.43 -11.47 -14.56
C ILE A 62 -11.85 -11.23 -15.08
N GLU A 63 -12.58 -12.29 -15.41
CA GLU A 63 -13.97 -12.22 -15.83
C GLU A 63 -14.88 -11.53 -14.80
N LYS A 64 -14.57 -11.63 -13.50
CA LYS A 64 -15.34 -10.97 -12.43
C LYS A 64 -15.08 -9.47 -12.38
N ILE A 65 -13.82 -9.08 -12.65
CA ILE A 65 -13.44 -7.67 -12.77
C ILE A 65 -14.19 -7.05 -13.95
N ILE A 66 -14.10 -7.72 -15.11
CA ILE A 66 -14.74 -7.27 -16.36
C ILE A 66 -16.26 -7.22 -16.26
N ASP A 67 -16.91 -8.23 -15.67
CA ASP A 67 -18.36 -8.20 -15.39
C ASP A 67 -18.72 -6.98 -14.54
N TRP A 68 -18.00 -6.76 -13.44
CA TRP A 68 -18.25 -5.65 -12.52
C TRP A 68 -18.10 -4.29 -13.20
N ILE A 69 -17.06 -4.10 -14.01
CA ILE A 69 -16.86 -2.89 -14.81
C ILE A 69 -17.99 -2.72 -15.84
N SER A 70 -18.38 -3.78 -16.54
CA SER A 70 -19.43 -3.71 -17.57
C SER A 70 -20.77 -3.18 -17.04
N ARG A 71 -21.02 -3.38 -15.74
CA ARG A 71 -22.20 -2.93 -15.01
C ARG A 71 -22.13 -1.48 -14.49
N GLY A 72 -21.04 -0.76 -14.75
CA GLY A 72 -20.87 0.65 -14.35
C GLY A 72 -19.68 0.90 -13.44
N GLY A 73 -18.92 -0.14 -13.09
CA GLY A 73 -17.75 -0.08 -12.22
C GLY A 73 -16.59 0.73 -12.81
N ILE A 74 -15.80 1.35 -11.94
CA ILE A 74 -14.52 1.97 -12.29
C ILE A 74 -13.40 1.14 -11.69
N ALA A 75 -12.51 0.60 -12.51
CA ALA A 75 -11.30 -0.05 -12.04
C ALA A 75 -10.08 0.83 -12.30
N ILE A 76 -9.31 1.13 -11.26
CA ILE A 76 -8.03 1.84 -11.32
C ILE A 76 -6.94 0.81 -11.02
N VAL A 77 -6.12 0.53 -12.02
CA VAL A 77 -5.09 -0.49 -11.99
C VAL A 77 -3.73 0.21 -12.04
N LEU A 78 -2.96 0.06 -10.97
CA LEU A 78 -1.60 0.58 -10.88
C LEU A 78 -0.63 -0.60 -10.82
N ASP A 79 0.13 -0.80 -11.89
CA ASP A 79 1.04 -1.95 -12.01
C ASP A 79 2.25 -1.63 -12.89
N GLU A 80 3.42 -1.69 -12.29
CA GLU A 80 4.72 -1.60 -12.96
C GLU A 80 5.36 -2.99 -13.19
N LEU A 81 4.87 -4.05 -12.55
CA LEU A 81 5.50 -5.38 -12.55
C LEU A 81 4.87 -6.39 -13.53
N ASN A 82 3.88 -5.95 -14.32
CA ASN A 82 3.26 -6.73 -15.40
C ASN A 82 2.45 -7.95 -14.93
N TYR A 83 1.99 -7.95 -13.69
CA TYR A 83 1.10 -8.97 -13.14
C TYR A 83 -0.37 -8.76 -13.56
N THR A 84 -0.68 -7.61 -14.16
CA THR A 84 -1.98 -7.29 -14.76
C THR A 84 -2.06 -7.60 -16.25
N LYS A 85 -1.01 -8.22 -16.81
CA LYS A 85 -0.89 -8.55 -18.24
C LYS A 85 -2.13 -9.21 -18.85
N PRO A 86 -2.80 -10.21 -18.23
CA PRO A 86 -3.91 -10.85 -18.92
C PRO A 86 -5.14 -9.94 -19.01
N LEU A 87 -5.34 -9.03 -18.04
CA LEU A 87 -6.36 -7.99 -18.12
C LEU A 87 -6.01 -6.95 -19.20
N MET A 88 -4.74 -6.53 -19.30
CA MET A 88 -4.28 -5.62 -20.36
C MET A 88 -4.46 -6.24 -21.76
N THR A 89 -4.08 -7.51 -21.91
CA THR A 89 -4.17 -8.25 -23.19
C THR A 89 -5.62 -8.35 -23.67
N LEU A 90 -6.56 -8.60 -22.76
CA LEU A 90 -7.99 -8.65 -23.07
C LEU A 90 -8.52 -7.34 -23.66
N LEU A 91 -7.88 -6.21 -23.32
CA LEU A 91 -8.28 -4.87 -23.72
C LEU A 91 -7.44 -4.31 -24.88
N GLY A 92 -6.55 -5.12 -25.47
CA GLY A 92 -5.65 -4.67 -26.53
C GLY A 92 -4.57 -3.68 -26.05
N ILE A 93 -4.22 -3.76 -24.77
CA ILE A 93 -3.21 -2.93 -24.13
C ILE A 93 -1.96 -3.78 -23.94
N SER A 94 -0.80 -3.17 -24.17
CA SER A 94 0.49 -3.78 -23.87
C SER A 94 1.37 -2.84 -23.05
N ARG A 95 2.43 -3.39 -22.47
CA ARG A 95 3.40 -2.63 -21.68
C ARG A 95 4.65 -2.39 -22.52
N GLY A 96 5.13 -1.15 -22.55
CA GLY A 96 6.40 -0.78 -23.15
C GLY A 96 7.54 -0.83 -22.12
N ASP A 97 8.46 0.12 -22.25
CA ASP A 97 9.67 0.20 -21.43
C ASP A 97 9.38 0.60 -19.97
N MET A 98 10.26 0.17 -19.07
CA MET A 98 10.25 0.54 -17.65
C MET A 98 11.27 1.64 -17.38
N PHE A 99 10.86 2.64 -16.61
CA PHE A 99 11.65 3.80 -16.24
C PHE A 99 11.77 3.87 -14.71
N ASN A 100 13.01 4.00 -14.22
CA ASN A 100 13.34 4.14 -12.81
C ASN A 100 13.84 5.56 -12.53
N ILE A 101 12.92 6.53 -12.46
CA ILE A 101 13.23 7.95 -12.26
C ILE A 101 12.12 8.64 -11.47
N ILE A 102 12.51 9.44 -10.48
CA ILE A 102 11.58 10.32 -9.77
C ILE A 102 11.40 11.60 -10.57
N ASP A 103 10.24 11.79 -11.17
CA ASP A 103 9.92 12.98 -11.96
C ASP A 103 8.41 13.26 -11.98
N VAL A 104 7.99 14.29 -12.71
CA VAL A 104 6.61 14.75 -12.78
C VAL A 104 6.00 14.39 -14.13
N ALA A 105 4.84 13.73 -14.11
CA ALA A 105 4.05 13.47 -15.30
C ALA A 105 2.85 14.44 -15.40
N ASP A 106 2.50 14.80 -16.63
CA ASP A 106 1.32 15.62 -16.92
C ASP A 106 0.11 14.71 -17.17
N CYS A 107 -0.95 14.91 -16.38
CA CYS A 107 -2.20 14.19 -16.49
C CYS A 107 -3.34 15.13 -16.89
N HIS A 108 -4.21 14.64 -17.77
CA HIS A 108 -5.44 15.28 -18.19
C HIS A 108 -6.60 14.28 -18.10
N PHE A 109 -7.56 14.58 -17.23
CA PHE A 109 -8.73 13.73 -17.01
C PHE A 109 -9.99 14.58 -16.89
N ASP A 110 -10.98 14.33 -17.75
CA ASP A 110 -12.26 15.05 -17.80
C ASP A 110 -12.11 16.59 -17.75
N GLY A 111 -11.19 17.14 -18.55
CA GLY A 111 -10.95 18.58 -18.63
C GLY A 111 -10.03 19.14 -17.54
N ILE A 112 -9.73 18.36 -16.49
CA ILE A 112 -8.86 18.76 -15.39
C ILE A 112 -7.42 18.39 -15.73
N GLN A 113 -6.52 19.36 -15.63
CA GLN A 113 -5.09 19.14 -15.77
C GLN A 113 -4.43 19.10 -14.39
N MET A 114 -3.59 18.09 -14.17
CA MET A 114 -2.82 17.94 -12.95
C MET A 114 -1.45 17.34 -13.23
N LYS A 115 -0.52 17.60 -12.32
CA LYS A 115 0.83 17.06 -12.36
C LYS A 115 0.96 16.03 -11.26
N ILE A 116 1.45 14.84 -11.55
CA ILE A 116 1.65 13.79 -10.54
C ILE A 116 3.13 13.46 -10.42
N LEU A 117 3.57 13.07 -9.23
CA LEU A 117 4.93 12.57 -9.03
C LEU A 117 4.95 11.07 -9.34
N VAL A 118 5.84 10.65 -10.22
CA VAL A 118 6.10 9.27 -10.62
C VAL A 118 7.50 8.84 -10.14
N ASN A 119 7.75 7.54 -10.00
CA ASN A 119 9.03 7.00 -9.53
C ASN A 119 9.51 5.80 -10.34
N VAL A 120 8.75 4.70 -10.29
CA VAL A 120 9.02 3.50 -11.09
C VAL A 120 7.79 3.28 -11.94
N PHE A 121 7.88 3.65 -13.20
CA PHE A 121 6.75 3.64 -14.10
C PHE A 121 7.05 2.90 -15.39
N THR A 122 5.99 2.43 -16.03
CA THR A 122 6.06 1.72 -17.31
C THR A 122 5.22 2.43 -18.35
N GLU A 123 5.70 2.39 -19.59
CA GLU A 123 4.92 2.85 -20.72
C GLU A 123 3.72 1.93 -20.95
N ILE A 124 2.56 2.53 -21.22
CA ILE A 124 1.32 1.83 -21.52
C ILE A 124 0.95 2.09 -22.97
N LEU A 125 1.04 1.04 -23.78
CA LEU A 125 0.80 1.05 -25.22
C LEU A 125 -0.59 0.49 -25.52
N SER A 126 -1.19 0.96 -26.60
CA SER A 126 -2.47 0.46 -27.09
C SER A 126 -2.41 0.26 -28.59
N ASP A 127 -2.91 -0.89 -29.05
CA ASP A 127 -3.08 -1.17 -30.48
C ASP A 127 -4.43 -0.63 -31.01
N ASN A 128 -5.35 -0.26 -30.12
CA ASN A 128 -6.69 0.21 -30.46
C ASN A 128 -6.90 1.67 -30.03
N VAL A 129 -7.22 2.54 -30.99
CA VAL A 129 -7.25 4.00 -30.79
C VAL A 129 -8.65 4.52 -30.44
N ASP A 130 -9.71 3.81 -30.84
CA ASP A 130 -11.06 4.39 -30.82
C ASP A 130 -11.69 4.44 -29.41
N ASP A 131 -11.38 3.47 -28.54
CA ASP A 131 -11.95 3.36 -27.18
C ASP A 131 -10.98 3.72 -26.06
N ILE A 132 -9.74 4.10 -26.43
CA ILE A 132 -8.63 4.29 -25.49
C ILE A 132 -8.19 5.74 -25.51
N GLN A 133 -8.32 6.39 -24.36
CA GLN A 133 -7.87 7.74 -24.15
C GLN A 133 -6.61 7.74 -23.29
N GLN A 134 -5.53 8.33 -23.80
CA GLN A 134 -4.37 8.62 -22.97
C GLN A 134 -4.71 9.71 -21.95
N ILE A 135 -4.48 9.44 -20.67
CA ILE A 135 -4.79 10.37 -19.58
C ILE A 135 -3.55 10.93 -18.90
N CYS A 136 -2.40 10.25 -18.96
CA CYS A 136 -1.14 10.79 -18.45
C CYS A 136 0.02 10.54 -19.40
N ARG A 137 0.98 11.46 -19.40
CA ARG A 137 2.23 11.34 -20.12
C ARG A 137 3.41 11.84 -19.32
N TYR A 138 4.53 11.14 -19.44
CA TYR A 138 5.83 11.65 -19.07
C TYR A 138 6.55 12.08 -20.33
N ILE A 139 6.72 13.40 -20.54
CA ILE A 139 7.20 13.97 -21.81
C ILE A 139 6.28 13.55 -22.97
N ASN A 140 6.65 12.49 -23.71
CA ASN A 140 5.89 11.91 -24.82
C ASN A 140 5.53 10.43 -24.58
N ILE A 141 5.88 9.87 -23.42
CA ILE A 141 5.65 8.47 -23.07
C ILE A 141 4.26 8.36 -22.42
N PRO A 142 3.32 7.59 -22.99
CA PRO A 142 2.04 7.30 -22.34
C PRO A 142 2.27 6.44 -21.11
N ILE A 143 1.90 6.93 -19.94
CA ILE A 143 2.05 6.18 -18.68
C ILE A 143 0.71 5.82 -18.04
N ALA A 144 -0.38 6.42 -18.53
CA ALA A 144 -1.72 6.05 -18.12
C ALA A 144 -2.74 6.24 -19.23
N ILE A 145 -3.65 5.30 -19.32
CA ILE A 145 -4.75 5.29 -20.29
C ILE A 145 -6.06 4.97 -19.60
N ARG A 146 -7.16 5.46 -20.18
CA ARG A 146 -8.53 5.16 -19.83
C ARG A 146 -9.16 4.38 -20.97
N VAL A 147 -9.80 3.27 -20.64
CA VAL A 147 -10.55 2.42 -21.57
C VAL A 147 -12.00 2.36 -21.12
N ARG A 148 -12.93 2.67 -22.01
CA ARG A 148 -14.36 2.48 -21.74
C ARG A 148 -14.72 1.01 -21.95
N TYR A 149 -15.51 0.44 -21.04
CA TYR A 149 -15.93 -0.95 -21.16
C TYR A 149 -17.35 -1.13 -20.63
N GLY A 150 -18.30 -1.48 -21.51
CA GLY A 150 -19.71 -1.51 -21.17
C GLY A 150 -20.19 -0.15 -20.66
N LYS A 151 -20.76 -0.12 -19.45
CA LYS A 151 -21.17 1.12 -18.77
C LYS A 151 -20.08 1.76 -17.90
N GLY A 152 -19.00 1.05 -17.65
CA GLY A 152 -17.92 1.47 -16.76
C GLY A 152 -16.66 1.88 -17.51
N MET A 153 -15.57 1.95 -16.76
CA MET A 153 -14.25 2.24 -17.33
C MET A 153 -13.12 1.60 -16.52
N ILE A 154 -11.98 1.45 -17.18
CA ILE A 154 -10.74 0.96 -16.61
C ILE A 154 -9.68 2.01 -16.85
N VAL A 155 -8.93 2.34 -15.81
CA VAL A 155 -7.79 3.24 -15.87
C VAL A 155 -6.55 2.42 -15.53
N PHE A 156 -5.64 2.29 -16.49
CA PHE A 156 -4.32 1.72 -16.25
C PHE A 156 -3.32 2.83 -16.03
N ILE A 157 -2.50 2.67 -14.99
CA ILE A 157 -1.39 3.56 -14.66
C ILE A 157 -0.18 2.65 -14.48
N GLY A 158 0.87 2.88 -15.24
CA GLY A 158 2.08 2.06 -15.23
C GLY A 158 2.94 2.24 -13.98
N ASP A 159 2.45 2.86 -12.91
CA ASP A 159 3.20 3.25 -11.71
C ASP A 159 2.34 3.05 -10.45
N SER A 160 2.67 2.07 -9.62
CA SER A 160 2.01 1.88 -8.33
C SER A 160 2.46 2.87 -7.25
N SER A 161 3.61 3.52 -7.41
CA SER A 161 4.17 4.49 -6.45
C SER A 161 3.30 5.74 -6.25
N LEU A 162 2.34 6.00 -7.14
CA LEU A 162 1.33 7.04 -6.94
C LEU A 162 0.63 6.91 -5.59
N VAL A 163 0.34 5.67 -5.19
CA VAL A 163 -0.28 5.36 -3.91
C VAL A 163 0.69 4.70 -2.93
N ILE A 164 1.96 4.50 -3.32
CA ILE A 164 2.98 3.81 -2.52
C ILE A 164 4.23 4.68 -2.27
N ASN A 165 4.40 4.95 -0.98
CA ASN A 165 5.59 4.89 -0.14
C ASN A 165 7.00 5.33 -0.56
N ASP A 166 7.17 6.10 -1.62
CA ASP A 166 8.39 6.93 -1.74
C ASP A 166 8.06 8.41 -1.96
N VAL A 167 6.96 8.67 -2.69
CA VAL A 167 6.33 9.99 -2.78
C VAL A 167 5.94 10.52 -1.39
N TYR A 168 5.44 9.61 -0.54
CA TYR A 168 4.85 9.88 0.78
C TYR A 168 5.81 10.47 1.80
N LEU A 169 7.05 9.99 1.79
CA LEU A 169 8.03 10.30 2.82
C LEU A 169 8.94 11.45 2.39
N LYS A 170 9.11 11.63 1.07
CA LYS A 170 9.98 12.66 0.52
C LYS A 170 9.23 13.99 0.27
N SER A 171 7.90 13.97 0.05
CA SER A 171 7.12 15.21 -0.11
C SER A 171 5.63 15.05 0.22
N PRO A 172 5.16 15.57 1.37
CA PRO A 172 3.74 15.58 1.73
C PRO A 172 2.83 16.26 0.69
N GLN A 173 3.35 17.23 -0.07
CA GLN A 173 2.59 17.93 -1.10
C GLN A 173 2.27 17.00 -2.28
N TRP A 174 3.26 16.25 -2.76
CA TRP A 174 3.07 15.32 -3.88
C TRP A 174 2.15 14.16 -3.49
N TYR A 175 2.20 13.73 -2.25
CA TYR A 175 1.25 12.76 -1.72
C TYR A 175 -0.21 13.24 -1.84
N ARG A 176 -0.49 14.47 -1.39
CA ARG A 176 -1.84 15.05 -1.50
C ARG A 176 -2.26 15.14 -2.97
N ILE A 177 -1.37 15.58 -3.85
CA ILE A 177 -1.67 15.71 -5.29
C ILE A 177 -1.97 14.35 -5.93
N ASN A 178 -1.15 13.33 -5.69
CA ASN A 178 -1.39 11.99 -6.21
C ASN A 178 -2.68 11.39 -5.63
N SER A 179 -2.96 11.60 -4.34
CA SER A 179 -4.21 11.14 -3.72
C SER A 179 -5.45 11.82 -4.31
N GLU A 180 -5.39 13.12 -4.56
CA GLU A 180 -6.43 13.87 -5.27
C GLU A 180 -6.61 13.37 -6.70
N PHE A 181 -5.53 12.96 -7.38
CA PHE A 181 -5.64 12.35 -8.71
C PHE A 181 -6.39 11.02 -8.65
N ILE A 182 -6.08 10.12 -7.71
CA ILE A 182 -6.85 8.88 -7.56
C ILE A 182 -8.30 9.16 -7.13
N ARG A 183 -8.52 10.20 -6.31
CA ARG A 183 -9.88 10.65 -5.94
C ARG A 183 -10.66 11.14 -7.16
N LEU A 184 -10.02 11.85 -8.06
CA LEU A 184 -10.60 12.30 -9.33
C LEU A 184 -10.93 11.10 -10.23
N LEU A 185 -9.99 10.15 -10.38
CA LEU A 185 -10.19 8.95 -11.20
C LEU A 185 -11.32 8.06 -10.68
N SER A 186 -11.53 8.05 -9.35
CA SER A 186 -12.65 7.33 -8.72
C SER A 186 -13.99 8.08 -8.84
N MET A 187 -14.05 9.23 -9.51
CA MET A 187 -15.28 10.02 -9.72
C MET A 187 -16.07 10.25 -8.43
N ASP A 188 -15.36 10.55 -7.34
CA ASP A 188 -15.94 10.75 -6.01
C ASP A 188 -16.66 9.52 -5.38
N ARG A 189 -16.53 8.33 -5.97
CA ARG A 189 -17.06 7.05 -5.42
C ARG A 189 -16.24 6.52 -4.25
N ASP A 190 -16.85 5.66 -3.44
CA ASP A 190 -16.16 4.89 -2.41
C ASP A 190 -15.11 3.96 -3.03
N ILE A 191 -14.14 3.48 -2.24
CA ILE A 191 -12.98 2.74 -2.76
C ILE A 191 -12.94 1.32 -2.23
N ILE A 192 -12.79 0.35 -3.14
CA ILE A 192 -12.48 -1.03 -2.83
C ILE A 192 -11.02 -1.27 -3.14
N ILE A 193 -10.21 -1.71 -2.19
CA ILE A 193 -8.81 -2.06 -2.41
C ILE A 193 -8.68 -3.57 -2.51
N TYR A 194 -8.02 -4.05 -3.57
CA TYR A 194 -7.70 -5.47 -3.73
C TYR A 194 -6.35 -5.83 -3.11
N GLU A 195 -6.37 -6.75 -2.14
CA GLU A 195 -5.19 -7.27 -1.43
C GLU A 195 -4.90 -8.76 -1.74
N GLY A 196 -5.73 -9.38 -2.58
CA GLY A 196 -5.82 -10.83 -2.71
C GLY A 196 -4.63 -11.58 -3.30
N SER A 197 -3.81 -10.91 -4.10
CA SER A 197 -2.63 -11.50 -4.77
C SER A 197 -1.33 -11.35 -3.97
N ARG A 198 -1.41 -10.89 -2.72
CA ARG A 198 -0.21 -10.62 -1.93
C ARG A 198 0.30 -11.85 -1.18
N LYS A 199 1.61 -12.05 -1.27
CA LYS A 199 2.30 -13.03 -0.43
C LYS A 199 2.73 -12.37 0.87
N TYR A 200 1.94 -12.59 1.91
CA TYR A 200 2.38 -12.23 3.25
C TYR A 200 3.40 -13.25 3.75
N SER A 201 4.68 -12.89 3.64
CA SER A 201 5.75 -13.60 4.32
C SER A 201 5.54 -13.45 5.83
N ARG A 202 5.01 -14.48 6.48
CA ARG A 202 4.99 -14.52 7.95
C ARG A 202 6.44 -14.56 8.40
N ILE A 203 6.89 -13.50 9.05
CA ILE A 203 8.07 -13.58 9.91
C ILE A 203 7.68 -14.55 11.03
N THR A 204 8.05 -15.82 10.87
CA THR A 204 7.71 -16.84 11.85
C THR A 204 8.48 -16.55 13.15
N SER A 205 7.89 -16.92 14.28
CA SER A 205 8.60 -16.92 15.56
C SER A 205 9.90 -17.73 15.48
N ALA A 206 9.96 -18.75 14.60
CA ALA A 206 11.18 -19.49 14.28
C ALA A 206 12.25 -18.63 13.60
N PHE A 207 11.90 -17.74 12.66
CA PHE A 207 12.84 -16.80 12.06
C PHE A 207 13.35 -15.78 13.09
N ILE A 208 12.46 -15.25 13.94
CA ILE A 208 12.85 -14.35 15.04
C ILE A 208 13.78 -15.09 16.02
N ALA A 209 13.44 -16.33 16.39
CA ALA A 209 14.28 -17.16 17.26
C ALA A 209 15.62 -17.48 16.60
N LEU A 210 15.67 -17.70 15.28
CA LEU A 210 16.91 -17.90 14.53
C LEU A 210 17.78 -16.65 14.54
N VAL A 211 17.21 -15.46 14.33
CA VAL A 211 17.93 -14.19 14.42
C VAL A 211 18.47 -13.97 15.84
N ILE A 212 17.64 -14.18 16.87
CA ILE A 212 18.06 -14.07 18.27
C ILE A 212 19.14 -15.11 18.60
N SER A 213 18.99 -16.35 18.14
CA SER A 213 19.98 -17.41 18.37
C SER A 213 21.31 -17.11 17.69
N ASN A 214 21.28 -16.59 16.46
CA ASN A 214 22.51 -16.22 15.75
C ASN A 214 23.20 -15.01 16.40
N ILE A 215 22.44 -14.05 16.93
CA ILE A 215 22.99 -12.97 17.76
C ILE A 215 23.64 -13.56 19.02
N ASN A 216 22.91 -14.40 19.76
CA ASN A 216 23.41 -15.01 21.00
C ASN A 216 24.65 -15.90 20.77
N ASN A 217 24.70 -16.64 19.66
CA ASN A 217 25.82 -17.51 19.33
C ASN A 217 27.01 -16.75 18.75
N GLY A 218 26.80 -15.58 18.13
CA GLY A 218 27.87 -14.71 17.66
C GLY A 218 28.51 -13.86 18.77
N ILE A 219 27.83 -13.65 19.90
CA ILE A 219 28.38 -12.91 21.05
C ILE A 219 29.68 -13.54 21.58
N PRO A 220 29.78 -14.87 21.80
CA PRO A 220 31.02 -15.52 22.21
C PRO A 220 32.19 -15.31 21.23
N ASP A 221 31.93 -15.37 19.92
CA ASP A 221 32.98 -15.19 18.89
C ASP A 221 33.48 -13.74 18.86
N VAL A 222 32.57 -12.77 19.00
CA VAL A 222 32.93 -11.36 19.19
C VAL A 222 33.69 -11.15 20.50
N MET A 223 33.32 -11.87 21.57
CA MET A 223 34.03 -11.80 22.86
C MET A 223 35.44 -12.40 22.82
N ASN A 224 35.66 -13.45 22.02
CA ASN A 224 36.97 -14.11 21.86
C ASN A 224 37.98 -13.27 21.06
N ILE A 225 37.50 -12.42 20.14
CA ILE A 225 38.35 -11.46 19.40
C ILE A 225 38.85 -10.33 20.32
N VAL A 226 38.25 -10.14 21.51
CA VAL A 226 38.43 -8.97 22.39
C VAL A 226 39.26 -9.28 23.66
N ILE A 227 40.14 -10.28 23.61
CA ILE A 227 41.03 -10.62 24.73
C ILE A 227 42.29 -9.73 24.68
N GLY A 228 42.26 -8.59 25.38
CA GLY A 228 43.44 -7.71 25.54
C GLY A 228 43.32 -6.51 26.50
N ASP A 229 42.17 -5.83 26.58
CA ASP A 229 42.11 -4.49 27.22
C ASP A 229 41.41 -4.40 28.60
N SER A 230 41.35 -3.27 29.29
CA SER A 230 40.69 -3.20 30.62
C SER A 230 39.18 -3.53 30.58
N LEU A 231 38.67 -4.26 31.59
CA LEU A 231 37.28 -4.76 31.67
C LEU A 231 36.20 -3.68 31.39
N MET A 232 36.45 -2.44 31.81
CA MET A 232 35.53 -1.31 31.62
C MET A 232 35.50 -0.81 30.16
N ASN A 233 36.65 -0.71 29.49
CA ASN A 233 36.70 -0.38 28.07
C ASN A 233 36.08 -1.50 27.22
N ARG A 234 36.15 -2.74 27.69
CA ARG A 234 35.52 -3.91 27.03
C ARG A 234 34.00 -3.82 27.07
N LEU A 235 33.42 -3.61 28.26
CA LEU A 235 31.97 -3.47 28.40
C LEU A 235 31.43 -2.29 27.56
N ALA A 236 32.12 -1.16 27.58
CA ALA A 236 31.75 0.00 26.79
C ALA A 236 31.76 -0.33 25.28
N THR A 237 32.83 -0.94 24.78
CA THR A 237 32.96 -1.28 23.35
C THR A 237 31.93 -2.32 22.90
N THR A 238 31.63 -3.34 23.71
CA THR A 238 30.61 -4.35 23.38
C THR A 238 29.20 -3.77 23.36
N ILE A 239 28.87 -2.90 24.33
CA ILE A 239 27.59 -2.20 24.34
C ILE A 239 27.47 -1.29 23.11
N ILE A 240 28.53 -0.55 22.77
CA ILE A 240 28.55 0.29 21.56
C ILE A 240 28.39 -0.56 20.31
N LEU A 241 29.08 -1.69 20.17
CA LEU A 241 28.96 -2.58 19.01
C LEU A 241 27.58 -3.24 18.90
N MET A 242 27.00 -3.68 20.00
CA MET A 242 25.61 -4.17 20.01
C MET A 242 24.65 -3.07 19.62
N PHE A 243 24.81 -1.87 20.17
CA PHE A 243 23.95 -0.73 19.86
C PHE A 243 24.10 -0.29 18.40
N VAL A 244 25.32 -0.24 17.87
CA VAL A 244 25.61 0.05 16.46
C VAL A 244 25.07 -1.06 15.55
N SER A 245 25.17 -2.34 15.95
CA SER A 245 24.62 -3.47 15.20
C SER A 245 23.10 -3.43 15.15
N VAL A 246 22.45 -3.13 16.29
CA VAL A 246 21.01 -2.93 16.40
C VAL A 246 20.56 -1.71 15.60
N LEU A 247 21.26 -0.57 15.70
CA LEU A 247 20.97 0.61 14.89
C LEU A 247 21.21 0.36 13.40
N TYR A 248 22.25 -0.38 13.04
CA TYR A 248 22.54 -0.75 11.66
C TYR A 248 21.48 -1.70 11.10
N THR A 249 21.03 -2.68 11.88
CA THR A 249 19.93 -3.56 11.48
C THR A 249 18.61 -2.80 11.42
N MET A 250 18.30 -1.92 12.37
CA MET A 250 17.12 -1.03 12.32
C MET A 250 17.18 -0.04 11.15
N TYR A 251 18.36 0.47 10.80
CA TYR A 251 18.57 1.35 9.65
C TYR A 251 18.41 0.58 8.33
N LYS A 252 18.98 -0.63 8.25
CA LYS A 252 19.01 -1.45 7.04
C LYS A 252 17.69 -2.18 6.76
N PHE A 253 16.99 -2.62 7.81
CA PHE A 253 15.80 -3.45 7.74
C PHE A 253 14.53 -2.75 8.27
N GLY A 254 14.66 -1.51 8.75
CA GLY A 254 13.56 -0.78 9.39
C GLY A 254 13.40 -1.12 10.88
N ILE A 255 12.76 -0.22 11.63
CA ILE A 255 12.41 -0.45 13.04
C ILE A 255 11.21 -1.41 13.07
N PRO A 256 11.33 -2.63 13.62
CA PRO A 256 10.18 -3.51 13.80
C PRO A 256 9.21 -2.84 14.78
N LYS A 257 8.10 -2.31 14.27
CA LYS A 257 7.01 -1.83 15.12
C LYS A 257 6.33 -3.04 15.73
N TYR A 258 6.39 -3.16 17.04
CA TYR A 258 5.59 -4.11 17.81
C TYR A 258 4.12 -3.96 17.40
N ARG A 259 3.55 -5.02 16.84
CA ARG A 259 2.10 -5.16 16.63
C ARG A 259 1.60 -5.99 17.81
N ILE A 260 0.80 -5.37 18.67
CA ILE A 260 -0.06 -6.12 19.60
C ILE A 260 -1.01 -6.91 18.70
N ASP A 261 -1.09 -8.22 18.95
CA ASP A 261 -1.86 -9.17 18.18
C ASP A 261 -3.36 -8.89 18.35
N GLU A 262 -3.99 -8.30 17.31
CA GLU A 262 -5.45 -8.13 17.21
C GLU A 262 -6.05 -9.13 16.21
N SER A 263 -5.52 -10.36 16.14
CA SER A 263 -6.07 -11.40 15.28
C SER A 263 -7.20 -12.21 15.93
N ILE A 264 -8.28 -11.55 16.42
CA ILE A 264 -9.57 -12.21 16.70
C ILE A 264 -10.74 -11.33 16.24
N THR A 265 -11.28 -11.65 15.05
CA THR A 265 -12.68 -11.45 14.62
C THR A 265 -13.24 -10.02 14.53
N PHE A 266 -12.71 -9.23 13.58
CA PHE A 266 -13.09 -7.83 13.35
C PHE A 266 -14.51 -7.55 12.79
N LYS A 267 -15.38 -8.54 12.55
CA LYS A 267 -16.68 -8.31 11.87
C LYS A 267 -17.94 -8.36 12.74
N TYR A 268 -17.86 -8.72 14.03
CA TYR A 268 -19.06 -8.82 14.89
C TYR A 268 -18.92 -8.22 16.30
N VAL A 269 -17.70 -8.09 16.82
CA VAL A 269 -17.45 -7.56 18.18
C VAL A 269 -17.47 -6.03 18.22
N GLU A 270 -17.06 -5.37 17.13
CA GLU A 270 -16.91 -3.91 17.06
C GLU A 270 -18.23 -3.15 17.31
N ARG A 271 -19.40 -3.75 17.04
CA ARG A 271 -20.69 -3.10 17.32
C ARG A 271 -21.12 -3.17 18.79
N ILE A 272 -20.69 -4.20 19.53
CA ILE A 272 -21.08 -4.43 20.93
C ILE A 272 -20.07 -3.76 21.88
N GLU A 273 -18.77 -3.90 21.62
CA GLU A 273 -17.74 -3.33 22.50
C GLU A 273 -17.62 -1.80 22.39
N HIS A 274 -17.85 -1.21 21.21
CA HIS A 274 -17.87 0.25 21.10
C HIS A 274 -19.02 0.90 21.88
N GLN A 275 -20.17 0.21 21.98
CA GLN A 275 -21.28 0.71 22.78
C GLN A 275 -20.99 0.59 24.28
N GLU A 276 -20.50 -0.56 24.75
CA GLU A 276 -20.12 -0.73 26.17
C GLU A 276 -18.97 0.19 26.59
N PHE A 277 -17.96 0.38 25.73
CA PHE A 277 -16.83 1.26 26.02
C PHE A 277 -17.27 2.73 26.07
N ARG A 278 -18.08 3.19 25.10
CA ARG A 278 -18.65 4.55 25.13
C ARG A 278 -19.49 4.77 26.38
N GLU A 279 -20.22 3.75 26.83
CA GLU A 279 -21.06 3.86 28.02
C GLU A 279 -20.25 3.85 29.33
N LYS A 280 -19.16 3.08 29.39
CA LYS A 280 -18.20 3.11 30.51
C LYS A 280 -17.46 4.44 30.59
N VAL A 281 -16.99 4.98 29.47
CA VAL A 281 -16.35 6.32 29.41
C VAL A 281 -17.35 7.40 29.82
N ARG A 282 -18.59 7.36 29.32
CA ARG A 282 -19.65 8.30 29.71
C ARG A 282 -19.95 8.24 31.20
N LYS A 283 -20.07 7.03 31.79
CA LYS A 283 -20.28 6.84 33.24
C LYS A 283 -19.10 7.35 34.06
N GLY A 284 -17.87 7.10 33.61
CA GLY A 284 -16.64 7.62 34.23
C GLY A 284 -16.62 9.15 34.25
N MET A 285 -16.85 9.80 33.11
CA MET A 285 -16.90 11.26 32.99
C MET A 285 -17.99 11.88 33.85
N LEU A 286 -19.19 11.30 33.88
CA LEU A 286 -20.28 11.80 34.73
C LEU A 286 -19.98 11.64 36.22
N SER A 287 -19.26 10.59 36.62
CA SER A 287 -18.82 10.41 38.01
C SER A 287 -17.77 11.45 38.41
N TRP A 288 -16.86 11.78 37.49
CA TRP A 288 -15.81 12.77 37.70
C TRP A 288 -16.39 14.18 37.84
N ILE A 289 -17.32 14.57 36.96
CA ILE A 289 -18.03 15.86 37.04
C ILE A 289 -18.74 16.03 38.40
N LYS A 290 -19.44 14.97 38.87
CA LYS A 290 -20.09 14.99 40.20
C LYS A 290 -19.11 15.06 41.36
N SER A 291 -17.88 14.59 41.18
CA SER A 291 -16.84 14.66 42.22
C SER A 291 -16.20 16.04 42.32
N THR A 292 -16.27 16.84 41.26
CA THR A 292 -15.72 18.21 41.20
C THR A 292 -16.71 19.30 41.62
N GLU A 293 -17.98 18.96 41.85
CA GLU A 293 -19.04 19.89 42.30
C GLU A 293 -19.25 19.87 43.84
N LYS A 294 -18.37 19.20 44.59
CA LYS A 294 -18.33 19.22 46.07
C LYS A 294 -17.13 20.01 46.55
#